data_AF-A0A427T7B1-F1
#
_entry.id   AF-A0A427T7B1-F1
#
_cell.length_a   1.000
_cell.length_b   1.000
_cell.length_c   1.000
_cell.angle_alpha   90.00
_cell.angle_beta   90.00
_cell.angle_gamma   90.00
#
_symmetry.space_group_name_H-M   'P 1'
#
loop_
_entity.id
_entity.type
_entity.pdbx_description
1 polymer ?
#
loop_
_entity_poly.entity_id
_entity_poly.type
_entity_poly.pdbx_seq_one_letter_code
_entity_poly.pdbx_strand_id
1 'polypeptide(L)' 'IGRYNHFSLGHSIYYTVATGAHAVKGEIRKRWAALGWERSYLRYPTSDEYVVNGVYRSDFQGGYITFTLAGG' A
#
# COMPACT_ATOMS: atom_id res chain seq x y z
N ILE A 1 -0.27 12.49 13.55
CA ILE A 1 -1.15 11.40 14.03
C ILE A 1 -1.83 10.79 12.81
N GLY A 2 -1.63 9.50 12.56
CA GLY A 2 -2.30 8.75 11.49
C GLY A 2 -3.43 7.89 12.04
N ARG A 3 -4.42 7.54 11.20
CA ARG A 3 -5.51 6.61 11.52
C ARG A 3 -5.53 5.52 10.48
N TYR A 4 -5.75 4.26 10.87
CA TYR A 4 -5.89 3.15 9.93
C TYR A 4 -7.09 2.28 10.29
N ASN A 5 -7.70 1.69 9.29
CA ASN A 5 -8.69 0.63 9.43
C ASN A 5 -8.30 -0.55 8.54
N HIS A 6 -8.17 -1.73 9.14
CA HIS A 6 -8.06 -2.98 8.39
C HIS A 6 -9.46 -3.52 8.14
N PHE A 7 -9.79 -3.76 6.87
CA PHE A 7 -11.07 -4.35 6.48
C PHE A 7 -10.87 -5.84 6.17
N SER A 8 -11.90 -6.65 6.44
CA SER A 8 -11.97 -8.04 5.97
C SER A 8 -11.84 -8.07 4.44
N LEU A 9 -11.21 -9.13 3.90
CA LEU A 9 -10.81 -9.32 2.49
C LEU A 9 -9.43 -8.74 2.06
N GLY A 10 -8.59 -8.32 3.01
CA GLY A 10 -7.20 -7.93 2.68
C GLY A 10 -7.08 -6.52 2.12
N HIS A 11 -7.94 -5.62 2.59
CA HIS A 11 -7.89 -4.19 2.32
C HIS A 11 -7.47 -3.43 3.58
N SER A 12 -6.72 -2.36 3.42
CA SER A 12 -6.32 -1.49 4.53
C SER A 12 -6.34 -0.05 4.08
N ILE A 13 -7.09 0.79 4.77
CA ILE A 13 -7.14 2.21 4.50
C ILE A 13 -6.28 2.90 5.54
N TYR A 14 -5.28 3.65 5.09
CA TYR A 14 -4.39 4.44 5.91
C TYR A 14 -4.61 5.91 5.63
N TYR A 15 -4.80 6.68 6.70
CA TYR A 15 -4.96 8.12 6.64
C TYR A 15 -3.85 8.81 7.42
N THR A 16 -3.20 9.79 6.78
CA THR A 16 -2.38 10.79 7.47
C THR A 16 -2.73 12.19 6.97
N VAL A 17 -2.46 13.23 7.77
CA VAL A 17 -2.63 14.63 7.34
C VAL A 17 -1.74 14.95 6.13
N ALA A 18 -0.57 14.33 6.04
CA ALA A 18 0.40 14.60 4.98
C ALA A 18 0.06 13.92 3.65
N THR A 19 -0.58 12.75 3.68
CA THR A 19 -0.85 11.95 2.48
C THR A 19 -2.31 11.88 2.09
N GLY A 20 -3.25 12.07 3.03
CA GLY A 20 -4.66 11.78 2.80
C GLY A 20 -4.98 10.31 3.09
N ALA A 21 -6.16 9.87 2.68
CA ALA A 21 -6.62 8.50 2.87
C ALA A 21 -6.29 7.65 1.63
N HIS A 22 -5.60 6.53 1.83
CA HIS A 22 -5.24 5.62 0.75
C HIS A 22 -5.52 4.17 1.11
N ALA A 23 -6.09 3.45 0.15
CA ALA A 23 -6.38 2.04 0.23
C ALA A 23 -5.21 1.21 -0.34
N VAL A 24 -4.62 0.38 0.52
CA VAL A 24 -3.63 -0.64 0.16
C VAL A 24 -4.30 -2.02 0.24
N LYS A 25 -4.25 -2.80 -0.83
CA LYS A 25 -4.94 -4.10 -0.93
C LYS A 25 -4.07 -5.18 -1.57
N GLY A 26 -4.59 -6.40 -1.62
CA GLY A 26 -4.01 -7.51 -2.37
C GLY A 26 -2.57 -7.89 -1.97
N GLU A 27 -1.78 -8.31 -2.96
CA GLU A 27 -0.37 -8.74 -2.77
C GLU A 27 0.53 -7.59 -2.35
N ILE A 28 0.25 -6.36 -2.81
CA ILE A 28 0.98 -5.16 -2.39
C ILE A 28 0.84 -4.95 -0.89
N ARG A 29 -0.38 -5.08 -0.35
CA ARG A 29 -0.60 -5.04 1.11
C ARG A 29 0.14 -6.14 1.84
N LYS A 30 0.11 -7.39 1.33
CA LYS A 30 0.83 -8.51 1.95
C LYS A 30 2.33 -8.25 2.00
N ARG A 31 2.91 -7.72 0.92
CA ARG A 31 4.33 -7.36 0.87
C ARG A 31 4.66 -6.24 1.85
N TRP A 32 3.85 -5.20 1.88
CA TRP A 32 4.02 -4.08 2.82
C TRP A 32 3.87 -4.52 4.27
N ALA A 33 2.95 -5.43 4.57
CA ALA A 33 2.79 -6.07 5.87
C ALA A 33 4.05 -6.83 6.31
N ALA A 34 4.62 -7.64 5.41
CA ALA A 34 5.85 -8.39 5.68
C ALA A 34 7.06 -7.49 5.92
N LEU A 35 7.06 -6.26 5.38
CA LEU A 35 8.10 -5.26 5.63
C LEU A 35 7.92 -4.50 6.96
N GLY A 36 6.80 -4.68 7.66
CA GLY A 36 6.50 -3.99 8.92
C GLY A 36 5.59 -2.76 8.77
N TRP A 37 4.75 -2.71 7.73
CA TRP A 37 3.74 -1.66 7.53
C TRP A 37 4.34 -0.24 7.50
N GLU A 38 3.71 0.72 8.15
CA GLU A 38 4.18 2.11 8.26
C GLU A 38 5.49 2.28 9.03
N ARG A 39 5.95 1.25 9.75
CA ARG A 39 7.25 1.23 10.43
C ARG A 39 8.40 0.82 9.50
N SER A 40 8.09 0.32 8.30
CA SER A 40 9.07 0.00 7.27
C SER A 40 9.68 1.26 6.65
N TYR A 41 10.75 1.09 5.86
CA TYR A 41 11.35 2.18 5.10
C TYR A 41 10.38 2.83 4.10
N LEU A 42 9.31 2.13 3.69
CA LEU A 42 8.29 2.66 2.79
C LEU A 42 7.37 3.67 3.48
N ARG A 43 7.18 3.59 4.80
CA ARG A 43 6.27 4.43 5.59
C ARG A 43 4.83 4.36 5.09
N TYR A 44 4.09 5.47 5.09
CA TYR A 44 2.68 5.54 4.75
C TYR A 44 2.43 5.54 3.23
N PRO A 45 1.30 5.00 2.76
CA PRO A 45 0.91 5.11 1.36
C PRO A 45 0.62 6.57 0.99
N THR A 46 0.90 6.90 -0.27
CA THR A 46 0.64 8.20 -0.92
C THR A 46 -0.26 8.06 -2.16
N SER A 47 -0.61 6.83 -2.53
CA SER A 47 -1.59 6.55 -3.58
C SER A 47 -2.45 5.35 -3.20
N ASP A 48 -3.65 5.29 -3.79
CA ASP A 48 -4.37 4.02 -3.89
C ASP A 48 -3.60 3.06 -4.81
N GLU A 49 -3.96 1.78 -4.81
CA GLU A 49 -3.47 0.83 -5.82
C GLU A 49 -4.00 1.20 -7.22
N TYR A 50 -3.09 1.43 -8.16
CA TYR A 50 -3.37 1.74 -9.56
C TYR A 50 -2.60 0.83 -10.51
N VAL A 51 -3.01 0.77 -11.78
CA VAL A 51 -2.35 -0.05 -12.80
C VAL A 51 -1.60 0.86 -13.78
N VAL A 52 -0.32 0.56 -14.01
CA VAL A 52 0.53 1.23 -14.99
C VAL A 52 1.25 0.17 -15.84
N ASN A 53 1.05 0.20 -17.16
CA ASN A 53 1.64 -0.76 -18.11
C ASN A 53 1.41 -2.25 -17.72
N GLY A 54 0.22 -2.58 -17.20
CA GLY A 54 -0.11 -3.95 -16.77
C GLY A 54 0.47 -4.35 -15.40
N VAL A 55 1.12 -3.42 -14.70
CA VAL A 55 1.69 -3.61 -13.36
C VAL A 55 0.80 -2.89 -12.33
N TYR A 56 0.34 -3.62 -11.32
CA TYR A 56 -0.30 -3.01 -10.15
C TYR A 56 0.76 -2.29 -9.32
N ARG A 57 0.49 -1.08 -8.85
CA ARG A 57 1.43 -0.29 -8.07
C ARG A 57 0.70 0.49 -6.97
N SER A 58 1.33 0.60 -5.82
CA SER A 58 1.01 1.61 -4.80
C SER A 58 2.28 2.38 -4.45
N ASP A 59 2.16 3.69 -4.38
CA ASP A 59 3.21 4.58 -3.92
C ASP A 59 3.12 4.77 -2.40
N PHE A 60 4.28 4.93 -1.80
CA PHE A 60 4.49 5.18 -0.39
C PHE A 60 5.49 6.33 -0.24
N GLN A 61 5.53 6.97 0.94
CA GLN A 61 6.45 8.09 1.16
C GLN A 61 7.92 7.73 0.93
N GLY A 62 8.29 6.46 1.15
CA GLY A 62 9.65 5.96 0.97
C GLY A 62 9.91 5.20 -0.35
N GLY A 63 8.97 5.20 -1.30
CA GLY A 63 9.12 4.49 -2.57
C GLY A 63 7.80 3.93 -3.09
N TYR A 64 7.85 2.75 -3.72
CA TYR A 64 6.65 2.12 -4.26
C TYR A 64 6.78 0.60 -4.19
N ILE A 65 5.63 -0.09 -4.17
CA ILE A 65 5.58 -1.53 -4.38
C ILE A 65 4.82 -1.76 -5.68
N THR A 66 5.42 -2.55 -6.58
CA THR A 66 4.77 -3.07 -7.77
C THR A 66 4.44 -4.55 -7.60
N PHE A 67 3.33 -4.96 -8.19
CA PHE A 67 2.92 -6.34 -8.33
C PHE A 67 2.48 -6.59 -9.77
N THR A 68 3.00 -7.65 -10.36
CA THR A 68 2.60 -8.12 -11.70
C THR A 68 2.14 -9.55 -11.56
N LEU A 69 1.04 -9.91 -12.23
CA LEU A 69 0.53 -11.29 -12.31
C LEU A 69 1.43 -12.21 -13.18
N ALA A 70 2.65 -11.79 -13.52
CA ALA A 70 3.58 -12.56 -14.32
C ALA A 70 4.18 -13.69 -13.46
N GLY A 71 3.43 -14.78 -13.33
CA GLY A 71 3.88 -16.09 -12.81
C GLY A 71 3.98 -16.16 -11.29
N GLY A 72 3.04 -16.88 -10.67
CA GLY A 72 3.32 -17.57 -9.40
C GLY A 72 4.30 -18.72 -9.59
#